data_AF-A0A2N2MTQ0-F1
#
_entry.id   AF-A0A2N2MTQ0-F1
#
_cell.length_a   1.000
_cell.length_b   1.000
_cell.length_c   1.000
_cell.angle_alpha   90.00
_cell.angle_beta   90.00
_cell.angle_gamma   90.00
#
_symmetry.space_group_name_H-M   'P 1'
#
loop_
_entity.id
_entity.type
_entity.pdbx_description
1 polymer ?
#
loop_
_entity_poly.entity_id
_entity_poly.type
_entity_poly.pdbx_seq_one_letter_code
_entity_poly.pdbx_strand_id
1 'polypeptide(L)'
;MNSIMKIARTAGVFYLLYVVTSVIANLFGKFVFVEAPVTIDHILTHATQFRIGFVINLFSVVLFLLAAWALYVLLKPVNKDLALLFLLFNVAGFAVWLFSSLCLFGSLVILNGTEAIKAFQPDQLHALAVFCFGLYKTGVFIAQVPYGVWLFPLGYLVLKSGFLPKILGMLLIADGICQFVYVCQRLILPDLAVIAYPCLVVSFIAEVSLAMWLAIKAVKPRLSVNPE
;
A
#
# COMPACT_ATOMS: atom_id res chain seq x y z
N MET A 1 22.32 -18.57 -10.15
CA MET A 1 22.99 -17.55 -9.33
C MET A 1 22.60 -16.12 -9.70
N ASN A 2 22.86 -15.66 -10.94
CA ASN A 2 22.49 -14.30 -11.39
C ASN A 2 20.98 -14.00 -11.34
N SER A 3 20.12 -15.01 -11.49
CA SER A 3 18.66 -14.80 -11.54
C SER A 3 18.05 -14.40 -10.18
N ILE A 4 18.37 -15.08 -9.08
CA ILE A 4 17.81 -14.81 -7.74
C ILE A 4 18.19 -13.40 -7.25
N MET A 5 19.46 -13.03 -7.41
CA MET A 5 19.92 -11.68 -7.07
C MET A 5 19.23 -10.60 -7.92
N LYS A 6 19.04 -10.86 -9.23
CA LYS A 6 18.30 -9.94 -10.10
C LYS A 6 16.85 -9.78 -9.63
N ILE A 7 16.16 -10.88 -9.34
CA ILE A 7 14.76 -10.87 -8.86
C ILE A 7 14.64 -10.12 -7.53
N ALA A 8 15.53 -10.38 -6.57
CA ALA A 8 15.53 -9.66 -5.30
C ALA A 8 15.74 -8.16 -5.49
N ARG A 9 16.68 -7.77 -6.35
CA ARG A 9 16.94 -6.36 -6.67
C ARG A 9 15.75 -5.70 -7.35
N THR A 10 15.13 -6.39 -8.31
CA THR A 10 13.91 -5.94 -8.98
C THR A 10 12.77 -5.75 -7.97
N ALA A 11 12.58 -6.68 -7.04
CA ALA A 11 11.59 -6.54 -5.97
C ALA A 11 11.84 -5.28 -5.14
N GLY A 12 13.08 -5.08 -4.68
CA GLY A 12 13.47 -3.89 -3.93
C GLY A 12 13.28 -2.58 -4.70
N VAL A 13 13.65 -2.55 -5.99
CA VAL A 13 13.48 -1.36 -6.85
C VAL A 13 12.00 -1.02 -7.05
N PHE A 14 11.15 -2.00 -7.36
CA PHE A 14 9.71 -1.75 -7.47
C PHE A 14 9.12 -1.25 -6.16
N TYR A 15 9.55 -1.81 -5.04
CA TYR A 15 9.09 -1.39 -3.73
C TYR A 15 9.51 0.06 -3.39
N LEU A 16 10.76 0.43 -3.67
CA LEU A 16 11.24 1.81 -3.49
C LEU A 16 10.55 2.80 -4.43
N LEU A 17 10.35 2.42 -5.70
CA LEU A 17 9.62 3.25 -6.65
C LEU A 17 8.19 3.45 -6.20
N TYR A 18 7.51 2.43 -5.67
CA TYR A 18 6.18 2.56 -5.05
C TYR A 18 6.18 3.59 -3.92
N VAL A 19 7.13 3.54 -3.00
CA VAL A 19 7.20 4.51 -1.88
C VAL A 19 7.37 5.94 -2.43
N VAL A 20 8.32 6.15 -3.34
CA VAL A 20 8.60 7.48 -3.91
C VAL A 20 7.40 8.01 -4.69
N THR A 21 6.83 7.20 -5.57
CA THR A 21 5.68 7.60 -6.40
C THR A 21 4.43 7.83 -5.56
N SER A 22 4.20 7.07 -4.49
CA SER A 22 3.09 7.30 -3.55
C SER A 22 3.22 8.64 -2.82
N VAL A 23 4.44 9.02 -2.39
CA VAL A 23 4.69 10.32 -1.78
C VAL A 23 4.42 11.45 -2.78
N ILE A 24 4.95 11.34 -4.01
CA ILE A 24 4.72 12.33 -5.07
C ILE A 24 3.23 12.44 -5.41
N ALA A 25 2.54 11.32 -5.58
CA ALA A 25 1.12 11.28 -5.87
C ALA A 25 0.32 12.07 -4.82
N ASN A 26 0.61 11.85 -3.54
CA ASN A 26 -0.07 12.56 -2.46
C ASN A 26 0.32 14.05 -2.39
N LEU A 27 1.56 14.44 -2.71
CA LEU A 27 1.95 15.85 -2.77
C LEU A 27 1.17 16.62 -3.85
N PHE A 28 0.89 15.97 -4.99
CA PHE A 28 0.10 16.56 -6.07
C PHE A 28 -1.41 16.52 -5.78
N GLY A 29 -1.91 15.41 -5.25
CA GLY A 29 -3.36 15.18 -5.11
C GLY A 29 -3.96 15.48 -3.74
N LYS A 30 -3.15 15.62 -2.68
CA LYS A 30 -3.59 15.88 -1.29
C LYS A 30 -4.76 15.00 -0.83
N PHE A 31 -4.67 13.68 -0.98
CA PHE A 31 -5.80 12.77 -0.67
C PHE A 31 -5.60 11.86 0.55
N VAL A 32 -4.38 11.66 1.06
CA VAL A 32 -4.11 10.71 2.16
C VAL A 32 -4.07 11.36 3.54
N PHE A 33 -3.31 12.46 3.69
CA PHE A 33 -2.96 13.03 5.01
C PHE A 33 -3.74 14.28 5.42
N VAL A 34 -4.76 14.64 4.66
CA VAL A 34 -5.52 15.86 4.92
C VAL A 34 -6.99 15.58 5.18
N GLU A 35 -7.65 16.51 5.84
CA GLU A 35 -9.08 16.44 6.09
C GLU A 35 -9.89 16.60 4.80
N ALA A 36 -11.12 16.10 4.83
CA ALA A 36 -12.01 16.14 3.66
C ALA A 36 -12.13 17.54 3.06
N PRO A 37 -12.33 18.63 3.84
CA PRO A 37 -12.45 19.98 3.28
C PRO A 37 -11.23 20.42 2.48
N VAL A 38 -10.01 20.05 2.91
CA VAL A 38 -8.77 20.42 2.22
C VAL A 38 -8.64 19.71 0.89
N THR A 39 -9.01 18.42 0.84
CA THR A 39 -8.96 17.66 -0.43
C THR A 39 -10.00 18.19 -1.41
N ILE A 40 -11.21 18.49 -0.91
CA ILE A 40 -12.33 18.99 -1.71
C ILE A 40 -12.01 20.37 -2.29
N ASP A 41 -11.47 21.27 -1.47
CA ASP A 41 -11.00 22.58 -1.93
C ASP A 41 -9.90 22.45 -3.00
N HIS A 42 -8.94 21.54 -2.79
CA HIS A 42 -7.88 21.26 -3.77
C HIS A 42 -8.43 20.70 -5.09
N ILE A 43 -9.47 19.87 -5.04
CA ILE A 43 -10.17 19.37 -6.24
C ILE A 43 -10.84 20.50 -7.02
N LEU A 44 -11.45 21.47 -6.32
CA LEU A 44 -12.13 22.61 -6.94
C LEU A 44 -11.14 23.63 -7.53
N THR A 45 -10.05 23.90 -6.81
CA THR A 45 -9.09 24.95 -7.16
C THR A 45 -7.96 24.46 -8.07
N HIS A 46 -7.57 23.19 -7.97
CA HIS A 46 -6.40 22.61 -8.65
C HIS A 46 -6.70 21.24 -9.29
N ALA A 47 -7.82 21.12 -10.00
CA ALA A 47 -8.29 19.86 -10.60
C ALA A 47 -7.25 19.11 -11.45
N THR A 48 -6.44 19.81 -12.25
CA THR A 48 -5.39 19.18 -13.07
C THR A 48 -4.29 18.57 -12.21
N GLN A 49 -3.86 19.27 -11.15
CA GLN A 49 -2.85 18.77 -10.22
C GLN A 49 -3.37 17.53 -9.47
N PHE A 50 -4.64 17.55 -9.07
CA PHE A 50 -5.32 16.39 -8.50
C PHE A 50 -5.34 15.20 -9.46
N ARG A 51 -5.72 15.40 -10.74
CA ARG A 51 -5.73 14.35 -11.76
C ARG A 51 -4.34 13.75 -11.98
N ILE A 52 -3.30 14.58 -12.06
CA ILE A 52 -1.91 14.12 -12.17
C ILE A 52 -1.53 13.27 -10.95
N GLY A 53 -1.80 13.77 -9.74
CA GLY A 53 -1.55 13.02 -8.50
C GLY A 53 -2.27 11.68 -8.48
N PHE A 54 -3.54 11.63 -8.89
CA PHE A 54 -4.33 10.41 -8.98
C PHE A 54 -3.75 9.40 -9.97
N VAL A 55 -3.34 9.84 -11.17
CA VAL A 55 -2.71 8.96 -12.17
C VAL A 55 -1.38 8.40 -11.64
N ILE A 56 -0.54 9.24 -11.04
CA ILE A 56 0.71 8.77 -10.41
C ILE A 56 0.39 7.72 -9.34
N ASN A 57 -0.64 7.94 -8.52
CA ASN A 57 -1.07 7.00 -7.49
C ASN A 57 -1.43 5.62 -8.07
N LEU A 58 -2.18 5.57 -9.18
CA LEU A 58 -2.52 4.32 -9.86
C LEU A 58 -1.25 3.56 -10.31
N PHE A 59 -0.26 4.27 -10.86
CA PHE A 59 1.02 3.67 -11.22
C PHE A 59 1.79 3.18 -9.99
N SER A 60 1.78 3.93 -8.89
CA SER A 60 2.42 3.53 -7.63
C SER A 60 1.90 2.17 -7.17
N VAL A 61 0.58 1.97 -7.16
CA VAL A 61 0.00 0.72 -6.65
C VAL A 61 0.28 -0.46 -7.60
N VAL A 62 0.39 -0.23 -8.91
CA VAL A 62 0.88 -1.26 -9.84
C VAL A 62 2.32 -1.66 -9.51
N LEU A 63 3.20 -0.70 -9.19
CA LEU A 63 4.57 -1.01 -8.76
C LEU A 63 4.60 -1.84 -7.48
N PHE A 64 3.69 -1.56 -6.53
CA PHE A 64 3.56 -2.34 -5.31
C PHE A 64 3.13 -3.79 -5.60
N LEU A 65 2.15 -3.98 -6.48
CA LEU A 65 1.72 -5.32 -6.91
C LEU A 65 2.86 -6.09 -7.61
N LEU A 66 3.65 -5.42 -8.45
CA LEU A 66 4.83 -6.00 -9.08
C LEU A 66 5.92 -6.35 -8.06
N ALA A 67 6.09 -5.55 -7.01
CA ALA A 67 6.99 -5.87 -5.91
C ALA A 67 6.54 -7.13 -5.16
N ALA A 68 5.24 -7.25 -4.84
CA ALA A 68 4.67 -8.45 -4.21
C ALA A 68 4.84 -9.70 -5.10
N TRP A 69 4.63 -9.58 -6.41
CA TRP A 69 4.89 -10.66 -7.35
C TRP A 69 6.39 -11.05 -7.40
N ALA A 70 7.29 -10.07 -7.41
CA ALA A 70 8.72 -10.35 -7.42
C ALA A 70 9.17 -11.04 -6.11
N LEU A 71 8.60 -10.65 -4.96
CA LEU A 71 8.76 -11.34 -3.68
C LEU A 71 8.24 -12.78 -3.75
N TYR A 72 7.11 -13.03 -4.44
CA TYR A 72 6.58 -14.37 -4.62
C TYR A 72 7.59 -15.24 -5.37
N VAL A 73 8.12 -14.75 -6.50
CA VAL A 73 9.13 -15.48 -7.27
C VAL A 73 10.38 -15.73 -6.43
N LEU A 74 10.79 -14.77 -5.60
CA LEU A 74 11.96 -14.89 -4.71
C LEU A 74 11.77 -15.95 -3.60
N LEU A 75 10.60 -16.00 -2.96
CA LEU A 75 10.33 -16.83 -1.78
C LEU A 75 9.66 -18.16 -2.09
N LYS A 76 9.13 -18.34 -3.31
CA LYS A 76 8.55 -19.61 -3.79
C LYS A 76 9.46 -20.84 -3.55
N PRO A 77 10.80 -20.78 -3.71
CA PRO A 77 11.67 -21.92 -3.42
C PRO A 77 11.71 -22.33 -1.93
N VAL A 78 11.31 -21.45 -1.02
CA VAL A 78 11.26 -21.73 0.43
C VAL A 78 9.99 -22.49 0.78
N ASN A 79 8.82 -21.96 0.37
CA ASN A 79 7.53 -22.65 0.44
C ASN A 79 6.58 -21.98 -0.56
N LYS A 80 6.14 -22.74 -1.57
CA LYS A 80 5.31 -22.23 -2.67
C LYS A 80 3.92 -21.80 -2.20
N ASP A 81 3.32 -22.54 -1.28
CA ASP A 81 1.92 -22.33 -0.86
C ASP A 81 1.80 -21.09 0.01
N LEU A 82 2.73 -20.90 0.96
CA LEU A 82 2.80 -19.66 1.75
C LEU A 82 3.18 -18.46 0.87
N ALA A 83 4.03 -18.65 -0.13
CA ALA A 83 4.38 -17.57 -1.06
C ALA A 83 3.15 -17.13 -1.86
N LEU A 84 2.38 -18.10 -2.37
CA LEU A 84 1.13 -17.82 -3.08
C LEU A 84 0.11 -17.17 -2.13
N LEU A 85 0.00 -17.64 -0.89
CA LEU A 85 -0.93 -17.14 0.09
C LEU A 85 -0.71 -15.65 0.40
N PHE A 86 0.53 -15.20 0.62
CA PHE A 86 0.76 -13.77 0.81
C PHE A 86 0.43 -12.96 -0.45
N LEU A 87 0.71 -13.49 -1.65
CA LEU A 87 0.41 -12.79 -2.89
C LEU A 87 -1.10 -12.63 -3.07
N LEU A 88 -1.89 -13.66 -2.74
CA LEU A 88 -3.36 -13.60 -2.80
C LEU A 88 -3.92 -12.54 -1.84
N PHE A 89 -3.42 -12.47 -0.61
CA PHE A 89 -3.82 -11.43 0.33
C PHE A 89 -3.42 -10.03 -0.16
N ASN A 90 -2.22 -9.87 -0.73
CA ASN A 90 -1.81 -8.59 -1.32
C ASN A 90 -2.73 -8.16 -2.48
N VAL A 91 -3.09 -9.09 -3.38
CA VAL A 91 -4.03 -8.86 -4.48
C VAL A 91 -5.44 -8.50 -3.96
N ALA A 92 -5.88 -9.12 -2.87
CA ALA A 92 -7.15 -8.77 -2.25
C ALA A 92 -7.14 -7.32 -1.73
N GLY A 93 -6.07 -6.90 -1.06
CA GLY A 93 -5.90 -5.50 -0.63
C GLY A 93 -5.85 -4.53 -1.80
N PHE A 94 -5.15 -4.90 -2.87
CA PHE A 94 -5.09 -4.15 -4.12
C PHE A 94 -6.48 -3.91 -4.72
N ALA A 95 -7.30 -4.96 -4.79
CA ALA A 95 -8.65 -4.87 -5.34
C ALA A 95 -9.57 -3.95 -4.51
N VAL A 96 -9.53 -4.09 -3.18
CA VAL A 96 -10.29 -3.22 -2.27
C VAL A 96 -9.83 -1.76 -2.38
N TRP A 97 -8.53 -1.53 -2.47
CA TRP A 97 -7.96 -0.20 -2.62
C TRP A 97 -8.35 0.46 -3.95
N LEU A 98 -8.33 -0.29 -5.06
CA LEU A 98 -8.79 0.21 -6.37
C LEU A 98 -10.26 0.59 -6.34
N PHE A 99 -11.10 -0.26 -5.73
CA PHE A 99 -12.51 0.03 -5.55
C PHE A 99 -12.72 1.30 -4.72
N SER A 100 -11.98 1.44 -3.62
CA SER A 100 -12.00 2.66 -2.81
C SER A 100 -11.59 3.90 -3.61
N SER A 101 -10.55 3.79 -4.44
CA SER A 101 -10.04 4.88 -5.28
C SER A 101 -11.05 5.35 -6.32
N LEU A 102 -12.00 4.50 -6.72
CA LEU A 102 -13.12 4.92 -7.55
C LEU A 102 -14.00 5.96 -6.83
N CYS A 103 -14.21 5.83 -5.51
CA CYS A 103 -14.92 6.82 -4.71
C CYS A 103 -14.18 8.17 -4.66
N LEU A 104 -12.84 8.13 -4.54
CA LEU A 104 -12.00 9.35 -4.59
C LEU A 104 -12.12 10.06 -5.95
N PHE A 105 -12.05 9.30 -7.04
CA PHE A 105 -12.26 9.84 -8.38
C PHE A 105 -13.70 10.32 -8.59
N GLY A 106 -14.66 9.64 -7.96
CA GLY A 106 -16.07 10.05 -7.91
C GLY A 106 -16.23 11.47 -7.35
N SER A 107 -15.54 11.83 -6.27
CA SER A 107 -15.54 13.21 -5.74
C SER A 107 -15.09 14.24 -6.78
N LEU A 108 -14.06 13.94 -7.58
CA LEU A 108 -13.62 14.80 -8.67
C LEU A 108 -14.69 14.93 -9.76
N VAL A 109 -15.31 13.82 -10.16
CA VAL A 109 -16.35 13.80 -11.21
C VAL A 109 -17.60 14.55 -10.76
N ILE A 110 -18.00 14.44 -9.49
CA ILE A 110 -19.16 15.14 -8.94
C ILE A 110 -18.91 16.66 -8.92
N LEU A 111 -17.72 17.09 -8.49
CA LEU A 111 -17.39 18.51 -8.34
C LEU A 111 -17.07 19.21 -9.67
N ASN A 112 -16.52 18.48 -10.66
CA ASN A 112 -16.11 19.02 -11.96
C ASN A 112 -16.90 18.42 -13.14
N GLY A 113 -18.06 17.82 -12.87
CA GLY A 113 -18.88 17.11 -13.86
C GLY A 113 -19.61 18.04 -14.84
N THR A 114 -20.00 17.48 -15.99
CA THR A 114 -20.78 18.17 -17.02
C THR A 114 -22.29 18.04 -16.78
N GLU A 115 -23.10 18.43 -17.78
CA GLU A 115 -24.56 18.67 -17.67
C GLU A 115 -25.37 17.58 -16.99
N ALA A 116 -24.95 16.32 -17.02
CA ALA A 116 -25.65 15.19 -16.40
C ALA A 116 -25.83 15.33 -14.88
N ILE A 117 -24.96 16.07 -14.18
CA ILE A 117 -25.02 16.23 -12.71
C ILE A 117 -25.62 17.58 -12.31
N LYS A 118 -25.96 18.46 -13.28
CA LYS A 118 -26.57 19.78 -13.03
C LYS A 118 -28.03 19.71 -12.53
N ALA A 119 -28.63 18.52 -12.50
CA ALA A 119 -29.93 18.30 -11.86
C ALA A 119 -29.88 18.50 -10.33
N PHE A 120 -28.69 18.37 -9.72
CA PHE A 120 -28.47 18.58 -8.30
C PHE A 120 -28.04 20.02 -8.00
N GLN A 121 -28.46 20.53 -6.84
CA GLN A 121 -28.03 21.84 -6.36
C GLN A 121 -26.54 21.83 -5.97
N PRO A 122 -25.82 22.96 -6.05
CA PRO A 122 -24.39 23.01 -5.70
C PRO A 122 -24.06 22.44 -4.31
N ASP A 123 -24.88 22.73 -3.30
CA ASP A 123 -24.69 22.21 -1.95
C ASP A 123 -24.86 20.69 -1.87
N GLN A 124 -25.75 20.12 -2.69
CA GLN A 124 -25.94 18.67 -2.78
C GLN A 124 -24.73 17.98 -3.44
N LEU A 125 -24.18 18.59 -4.49
CA LEU A 125 -22.96 18.10 -5.15
C LEU A 125 -21.77 18.12 -4.18
N HIS A 126 -21.61 19.21 -3.42
CA HIS A 126 -20.55 19.33 -2.44
C HIS A 126 -20.68 18.28 -1.33
N ALA A 127 -21.89 18.10 -0.77
CA ALA A 127 -22.15 17.07 0.24
C ALA A 127 -21.88 15.65 -0.28
N LEU A 128 -22.28 15.35 -1.52
CA LEU A 128 -22.04 14.05 -2.15
C LEU A 128 -20.54 13.80 -2.39
N ALA A 129 -19.79 14.83 -2.80
CA ALA A 129 -18.35 14.71 -3.00
C ALA A 129 -17.59 14.46 -1.69
N VAL A 130 -17.98 15.14 -0.60
CA VAL A 130 -17.46 14.89 0.76
C VAL A 130 -17.78 13.47 1.21
N PHE A 131 -19.01 13.00 0.96
CA PHE A 131 -19.42 11.64 1.27
C PHE A 131 -18.59 10.59 0.51
N CYS A 132 -18.40 10.76 -0.81
CA CYS A 132 -17.54 9.89 -1.62
C CYS A 132 -16.09 9.86 -1.12
N PHE A 133 -15.54 11.01 -0.69
CA PHE A 133 -14.22 11.06 -0.09
C PHE A 133 -14.16 10.34 1.26
N GLY A 134 -15.21 10.45 2.07
CA GLY A 134 -15.38 9.67 3.30
C GLY A 134 -15.37 8.16 3.03
N LEU A 135 -16.13 7.71 2.02
CA LEU A 135 -16.12 6.30 1.58
C LEU A 135 -14.74 5.85 1.12
N TYR A 136 -14.00 6.71 0.41
CA TYR A 136 -12.61 6.42 0.04
C TYR A 136 -11.73 6.20 1.29
N LYS A 137 -11.80 7.09 2.28
CA LYS A 137 -11.03 6.91 3.53
C LYS A 137 -11.38 5.59 4.22
N THR A 138 -12.67 5.27 4.35
CA THR A 138 -13.13 4.01 4.93
C THR A 138 -12.65 2.80 4.13
N GLY A 139 -12.73 2.85 2.79
CA GLY A 139 -12.23 1.78 1.93
C GLY A 139 -10.73 1.57 2.05
N VAL A 140 -9.95 2.64 2.23
CA VAL A 140 -8.50 2.54 2.53
C VAL A 140 -8.26 1.83 3.86
N PHE A 141 -9.05 2.11 4.90
CA PHE A 141 -8.93 1.39 6.18
C PHE A 141 -9.27 -0.09 6.02
N ILE A 142 -10.32 -0.43 5.27
CA ILE A 142 -10.70 -1.82 5.01
C ILE A 142 -9.59 -2.55 4.23
N ALA A 143 -8.95 -1.89 3.26
CA ALA A 143 -7.83 -2.46 2.50
C ALA A 143 -6.63 -2.81 3.41
N GLN A 144 -6.47 -2.17 4.57
CA GLN A 144 -5.41 -2.52 5.52
C GLN A 144 -5.60 -3.89 6.17
N VAL A 145 -6.80 -4.48 6.15
CA VAL A 145 -7.01 -5.85 6.66
C VAL A 145 -6.21 -6.86 5.82
N PRO A 146 -6.47 -7.04 4.51
CA PRO A 146 -5.67 -7.93 3.68
C PRO A 146 -4.19 -7.51 3.58
N TYR A 147 -3.89 -6.21 3.58
CA TYR A 147 -2.50 -5.71 3.66
C TYR A 147 -1.83 -5.87 5.04
N GLY A 148 -2.58 -6.20 6.09
CA GLY A 148 -2.02 -6.69 7.35
C GLY A 148 -1.80 -8.20 7.31
N VAL A 149 -2.80 -8.95 6.83
CA VAL A 149 -2.75 -10.42 6.81
C VAL A 149 -1.59 -10.93 5.95
N TRP A 150 -1.31 -10.33 4.78
CA TRP A 150 -0.24 -10.82 3.90
C TRP A 150 1.16 -10.74 4.52
N LEU A 151 1.37 -9.85 5.51
CA LEU A 151 2.67 -9.67 6.15
C LEU A 151 3.06 -10.86 7.03
N PHE A 152 2.11 -11.65 7.54
CA PHE A 152 2.41 -12.85 8.32
C PHE A 152 3.08 -13.96 7.50
N PRO A 153 2.47 -14.46 6.39
CA PRO A 153 3.12 -15.45 5.54
C PRO A 153 4.41 -14.89 4.92
N LEU A 154 4.44 -13.62 4.51
CA LEU A 154 5.66 -12.99 4.00
C LEU A 154 6.77 -12.98 5.06
N GLY A 155 6.50 -12.46 6.26
CA GLY A 155 7.46 -12.40 7.36
C GLY A 155 7.95 -13.78 7.79
N TYR A 156 7.06 -14.77 7.86
CA TYR A 156 7.42 -16.17 8.14
C TYR A 156 8.38 -16.74 7.07
N LEU A 157 8.10 -16.51 5.79
CA LEU A 157 8.99 -16.94 4.70
C LEU A 157 10.35 -16.25 4.79
N VAL A 158 10.39 -14.96 5.12
CA VAL A 158 11.64 -14.23 5.35
C VAL A 158 12.44 -14.88 6.47
N LEU A 159 11.81 -15.24 7.60
CA LEU A 159 12.45 -15.93 8.72
C LEU A 159 13.02 -17.31 8.34
N LYS A 160 12.36 -18.02 7.42
CA LYS A 160 12.77 -19.36 6.95
C LYS A 160 13.71 -19.35 5.75
N SER A 161 13.79 -18.23 5.02
CA SER A 161 14.55 -18.12 3.77
C SER A 161 16.04 -18.43 3.90
N GLY A 162 16.64 -18.12 5.05
CA GLY A 162 18.08 -18.29 5.30
C GLY A 162 18.99 -17.31 4.54
N PHE A 163 18.45 -16.55 3.58
CA PHE A 163 19.19 -15.60 2.77
C PHE A 163 18.79 -14.14 3.02
N LEU A 164 17.65 -13.90 3.66
CA LEU A 164 17.26 -12.60 4.22
C LEU A 164 17.51 -12.56 5.75
N PRO A 165 17.84 -11.38 6.32
CA PRO A 165 17.96 -11.22 7.76
C PRO A 165 16.64 -11.54 8.48
N LYS A 166 16.74 -12.30 9.55
CA LYS A 166 15.57 -12.64 10.40
C LYS A 166 14.90 -11.39 11.01
N ILE A 167 15.67 -10.33 11.26
CA ILE A 167 15.13 -9.06 11.77
C ILE A 167 14.06 -8.47 10.84
N LEU A 168 14.23 -8.58 9.53
CA LEU A 168 13.22 -8.12 8.56
C LEU A 168 11.93 -8.93 8.68
N GLY A 169 12.04 -10.24 8.85
CA GLY A 169 10.87 -11.10 9.03
C GLY A 169 10.09 -10.78 10.30
N MET A 170 10.78 -10.48 11.41
CA MET A 170 10.14 -10.05 12.66
C MET A 170 9.47 -8.67 12.52
N LEU A 171 10.14 -7.72 11.85
CA LEU A 171 9.55 -6.40 11.57
C LEU A 171 8.29 -6.49 10.72
N LEU A 172 8.25 -7.37 9.71
CA LEU A 172 7.06 -7.58 8.88
C LEU A 172 5.90 -8.16 9.68
N ILE A 173 6.15 -9.12 10.57
CA ILE A 173 5.11 -9.66 11.45
C ILE A 173 4.59 -8.58 12.41
N ALA A 174 5.49 -7.75 12.96
CA ALA A 174 5.11 -6.63 13.80
C ALA A 174 4.27 -5.60 13.04
N ASP A 175 4.65 -5.27 11.80
CA ASP A 175 3.88 -4.42 10.90
C ASP A 175 2.49 -5.01 10.63
N GLY A 176 2.39 -6.32 10.37
CA GLY A 176 1.10 -7.01 10.25
C GLY A 176 0.17 -6.72 11.42
N ILE A 177 0.67 -6.83 12.66
CA ILE A 177 -0.09 -6.51 13.89
C ILE A 177 -0.45 -5.02 13.93
N CYS A 178 0.49 -4.14 13.60
CA CYS A 178 0.30 -2.70 13.54
C CYS A 178 -0.83 -2.30 12.56
N GLN A 179 -0.99 -2.99 11.44
CA GLN A 179 -2.11 -2.77 10.51
C GLN A 179 -3.47 -3.08 11.16
N PHE A 180 -3.59 -4.17 11.92
CA PHE A 180 -4.85 -4.46 12.63
C PHE A 180 -5.14 -3.45 13.73
N VAL A 181 -4.11 -3.03 14.49
CA VAL A 181 -4.26 -1.97 15.49
C VAL A 181 -4.75 -0.68 14.81
N TYR A 182 -4.19 -0.34 13.64
CA TYR A 182 -4.62 0.80 12.86
C TYR A 182 -6.09 0.70 12.43
N VAL A 183 -6.53 -0.46 11.94
CA VAL A 183 -7.94 -0.71 11.57
C VAL A 183 -8.87 -0.58 12.77
N CYS A 184 -8.54 -1.23 13.90
CA CYS A 184 -9.33 -1.15 15.13
C CYS A 184 -9.40 0.28 15.66
N GLN A 185 -8.29 1.02 15.63
CA GLN A 185 -8.26 2.42 16.00
C GLN A 185 -9.20 3.23 15.11
N ARG A 186 -9.12 3.09 13.78
CA ARG A 186 -9.93 3.90 12.86
C ARG A 186 -11.42 3.57 12.88
N LEU A 187 -11.80 2.31 13.11
CA LEU A 187 -13.20 1.87 13.02
C LEU A 187 -13.92 1.79 14.38
N ILE A 188 -13.19 1.52 15.47
CA ILE A 188 -13.79 1.31 16.81
C ILE A 188 -13.49 2.50 17.73
N LEU A 189 -12.28 3.06 17.66
CA LEU A 189 -11.78 4.09 18.59
C LEU A 189 -11.26 5.34 17.84
N PRO A 190 -12.10 6.00 17.02
CA PRO A 190 -11.66 7.09 16.14
C PRO A 190 -11.01 8.25 16.90
N ASP A 191 -11.42 8.50 18.15
CA ASP A 191 -10.90 9.57 19.00
C ASP A 191 -9.50 9.29 19.59
N LEU A 192 -9.03 8.04 19.55
CA LEU A 192 -7.75 7.61 20.12
C LEU A 192 -6.67 7.45 19.04
N ALA A 193 -6.52 8.45 18.17
CA ALA A 193 -5.53 8.46 17.10
C ALA A 193 -4.09 8.24 17.58
N VAL A 194 -3.79 8.57 18.86
CA VAL A 194 -2.45 8.43 19.44
C VAL A 194 -1.92 6.98 19.43
N ILE A 195 -2.81 5.99 19.51
CA ILE A 195 -2.47 4.57 19.54
C ILE A 195 -1.91 4.10 18.18
N ALA A 196 -2.27 4.77 17.10
CA ALA A 196 -1.81 4.44 15.76
C ALA A 196 -0.37 4.94 15.47
N TYR A 197 0.13 5.99 16.13
CA TYR A 197 1.44 6.56 15.79
C TYR A 197 2.61 5.59 15.92
N PRO A 198 2.76 4.83 17.03
CA PRO A 198 3.84 3.84 17.14
C PRO A 198 3.74 2.78 16.03
N CYS A 199 2.51 2.38 15.69
CA CYS A 199 2.24 1.40 14.65
C CYS A 199 2.70 1.89 13.28
N LEU A 200 2.40 3.15 12.92
CA LEU A 200 2.85 3.76 11.67
C LEU A 200 4.38 3.80 11.56
N VAL A 201 5.08 4.08 12.66
CA VAL A 201 6.55 4.09 12.70
C VAL A 201 7.11 2.69 12.47
N VAL A 202 6.54 1.67 13.12
CA VAL A 202 6.94 0.27 12.93
C VAL A 202 6.72 -0.16 11.48
N SER A 203 5.55 0.12 10.90
CA SER A 203 5.23 -0.17 9.50
C SER A 203 6.22 0.47 8.54
N PHE A 204 6.49 1.77 8.72
CA PHE A 204 7.46 2.49 7.89
C PHE A 204 8.86 1.86 7.96
N ILE A 205 9.33 1.55 9.18
CA ILE A 205 10.62 0.90 9.38
C ILE A 205 10.65 -0.48 8.71
N ALA A 206 9.60 -1.28 8.85
CA ALA A 206 9.53 -2.62 8.28
C ALA A 206 9.61 -2.60 6.76
N GLU A 207 8.75 -1.82 6.11
CA GLU A 207 8.67 -1.75 4.65
C GLU A 207 9.92 -1.13 4.03
N VAL A 208 10.39 0.01 4.55
CA VAL A 208 11.57 0.69 4.00
C VAL A 208 12.83 -0.13 4.24
N SER A 209 12.98 -0.78 5.40
CA SER A 209 14.12 -1.67 5.65
C SER A 209 14.14 -2.86 4.71
N LEU A 210 12.98 -3.47 4.43
CA LEU A 210 12.88 -4.57 3.46
C LEU A 210 13.24 -4.08 2.05
N ALA A 211 12.64 -2.98 1.61
CA ALA A 211 12.86 -2.40 0.28
C ALA A 211 14.33 -2.05 0.05
N MET A 212 14.96 -1.35 1.01
CA MET A 212 16.38 -0.99 0.95
C MET A 212 17.28 -2.23 0.98
N TRP A 213 16.98 -3.22 1.83
CA TRP A 213 17.78 -4.44 1.89
C TRP A 213 17.78 -5.16 0.54
N LEU A 214 16.61 -5.33 -0.07
CA LEU A 214 16.45 -5.98 -1.36
C LEU A 214 17.11 -5.21 -2.51
N ALA A 215 17.05 -3.88 -2.49
CA ALA A 215 17.62 -3.03 -3.54
C ALA A 215 19.16 -2.94 -3.49
N ILE A 216 19.73 -2.87 -2.27
CA ILE A 216 21.15 -2.58 -2.04
C ILE A 216 21.94 -3.86 -1.83
N LYS A 217 21.50 -4.76 -0.94
CA LYS A 217 22.28 -5.94 -0.55
C LYS A 217 21.92 -7.14 -1.41
N ALA A 218 22.92 -7.66 -2.11
CA ALA A 218 22.82 -8.93 -2.80
C ALA A 218 22.46 -10.04 -1.80
N VAL A 219 21.36 -10.73 -2.08
CA VAL A 219 20.93 -11.94 -1.35
C VAL A 219 22.09 -12.94 -1.34
N LYS A 220 22.61 -13.29 -0.16
CA LYS A 220 23.68 -14.30 -0.03
C LYS A 220 23.09 -15.68 -0.35
N PRO A 221 23.56 -16.38 -1.40
CA PRO A 221 23.13 -17.75 -1.62
C PRO A 221 23.61 -18.63 -0.45
N ARG A 222 22.79 -19.61 -0.04
CA ARG A 222 23.30 -20.75 0.71
C ARG A 222 24.28 -21.48 -0.21
N LEU A 223 25.51 -21.70 0.26
CA LEU A 223 26.40 -22.71 -0.32
C LEU A 223 25.60 -24.02 -0.41
N SER A 224 25.56 -24.59 -1.61
CA SER A 224 24.98 -25.91 -1.86
C SER A 224 25.49 -26.89 -0.81
N VAL A 225 24.57 -27.56 -0.13
CA VAL A 225 24.89 -28.74 0.68
C VAL A 225 25.56 -29.73 -0.28
N ASN A 226 26.71 -30.25 0.15
CA ASN A 226 27.52 -31.24 -0.56
C ASN A 226 26.63 -32.38 -1.09
N PRO A 227 26.84 -32.87 -2.33
CA PRO A 227 26.35 -34.18 -2.69
C PRO A 227 27.20 -35.21 -1.93
N GLU A 228 26.55 -36.06 -1.15
CA GLU A 228 27.10 -37.38 -0.83
C GLU A 228 27.16 -38.25 -2.09
#